data_AF-A0A5Q8CBZ5-F1
#
_entry.id   AF-A0A5Q8CBZ5-F1
#
_cell.length_a   1.000
_cell.length_b   1.000
_cell.length_c   1.000
_cell.angle_alpha   90.00
_cell.angle_beta   90.00
_cell.angle_gamma   90.00
#
_symmetry.space_group_name_H-M   'P 1'
#
loop_
_entity.id
_entity.type
_entity.pdbx_description
1 polymer ?
#
loop_
_entity_poly.entity_id
_entity_poly.type
_entity_poly.pdbx_seq_one_letter_code
_entity_poly.pdbx_strand_id
1 'polypeptide(L)' 'MDRFIARANIAHFEDLLARETDPEKRRAIQDLLAHEKEKLEIAERQADKNPKPVAPSKADDPAA' A
#
# COMPACT_ATOMS: atom_id res chain seq x y z
N MET A 1 2.41 3.11 7.69
CA MET A 1 1.90 4.02 6.64
C MET A 1 0.72 3.36 5.97
N ASP A 2 -0.30 4.11 5.60
CA ASP A 2 -1.53 3.53 5.04
C ASP A 2 -1.29 3.04 3.60
N ARG A 3 -1.68 1.79 3.29
CA ARG A 3 -1.52 1.17 1.95
C ARG A 3 -2.15 2.02 0.84
N PHE A 4 -3.21 2.75 1.18
CA PHE A 4 -3.91 3.65 0.27
C PHE A 4 -3.05 4.82 -0.17
N ILE A 5 -2.26 5.39 0.75
CA ILE A 5 -1.37 6.51 0.44
C ILE A 5 -0.24 6.03 -0.48
N ALA A 6 0.33 4.85 -0.19
CA ALA A 6 1.39 4.29 -1.03
C ALA A 6 0.92 4.01 -2.47
N ARG A 7 -0.30 3.48 -2.63
CA ARG A 7 -0.90 3.30 -3.97
C ARG A 7 -1.16 4.61 -4.70
N ALA A 8 -1.64 5.64 -4.01
CA ALA A 8 -1.87 6.96 -4.61
C ALA A 8 -0.55 7.60 -5.06
N ASN A 9 0.50 7.50 -4.24
CA ASN A 9 1.82 8.01 -4.55
C ASN A 9 2.45 7.27 -5.75
N ILE A 10 2.31 5.94 -5.83
CA ILE A 10 2.76 5.16 -6.99
C ILE A 10 2.09 5.64 -8.27
N ALA A 11 0.75 5.77 -8.27
CA ALA A 11 0.02 6.24 -9.44
C ALA A 11 0.44 7.67 -9.85
N HIS A 12 0.68 8.55 -8.87
CA HIS A 12 1.15 9.91 -9.12
C HIS A 12 2.54 9.93 -9.75
N PHE A 13 3.48 9.15 -9.22
CA PHE A 13 4.84 9.07 -9.78
C PHE A 13 4.87 8.41 -11.15
N GLU A 14 3.99 7.45 -11.44
CA GLU A 14 3.87 6.85 -12.78
C GLU A 14 3.36 7.87 -13.82
N ASP A 15 2.36 8.70 -13.48
CA ASP A 15 1.90 9.80 -14.37
C ASP A 15 2.97 10.89 -14.53
N LEU A 16 3.68 11.23 -13.45
CA LEU A 16 4.77 12.20 -13.49
C LEU A 16 5.93 11.69 -14.38
N LEU A 17 6.28 10.41 -14.28
CA LEU A 17 7.32 9.77 -15.09
C LEU A 17 6.96 9.75 -16.58
N ALA A 18 5.68 9.56 -16.91
CA ALA A 18 5.20 9.52 -18.29
C ALA A 18 5.32 10.89 -18.99
N ARG A 19 5.30 11.98 -18.23
CA ARG A 19 5.36 13.36 -18.73
C ARG A 19 6.75 13.98 -18.60
N GLU A 20 7.63 13.39 -17.80
CA GLU A 20 8.98 13.91 -17.56
C GLU A 20 9.91 13.62 -18.74
N THR A 21 10.50 14.67 -19.29
CA THR A 21 11.44 14.62 -20.41
C THR A 21 12.88 14.79 -19.96
N ASP A 22 13.10 15.39 -18.79
CA ASP A 22 14.43 15.59 -18.23
C ASP A 22 14.98 14.26 -17.66
N PRO A 23 16.13 13.77 -18.14
CA PRO A 23 16.66 12.47 -17.74
C PRO A 23 17.08 12.41 -16.26
N GLU A 24 17.54 13.52 -15.67
CA GLU A 24 17.93 13.57 -14.26
C GLU A 24 16.70 13.54 -13.36
N LYS A 25 15.68 14.35 -13.68
CA LYS A 25 14.40 14.32 -12.96
C LYS A 25 13.71 12.98 -13.13
N ARG A 26 13.74 12.41 -14.33
CA ARG A 26 13.18 11.08 -14.60
C ARG A 26 13.84 10.02 -13.72
N ARG A 27 15.17 10.10 -13.53
CA ARG A 27 15.89 9.19 -12.63
C ARG A 27 15.46 9.37 -11.18
N ALA A 28 15.35 10.61 -10.70
CA ALA A 28 14.88 10.89 -9.34
C ALA A 28 13.45 10.37 -9.11
N ILE A 29 12.54 10.54 -10.08
CA ILE A 29 11.16 10.03 -10.00
C ILE A 29 11.15 8.50 -9.96
N GLN A 30 12.03 7.82 -10.72
CA GLN A 30 12.16 6.36 -10.67
C GLN A 30 12.62 5.87 -9.29
N ASP A 31 13.58 6.55 -8.67
CA ASP A 31 14.08 6.19 -7.35
C ASP A 31 12.99 6.39 -6.28
N LEU A 32 12.22 7.49 -6.36
CA LEU A 32 11.06 7.74 -5.50
C LEU A 32 9.96 6.69 -5.69
N LEU A 33 9.68 6.30 -6.94
CA LEU A 33 8.71 5.26 -7.27
C LEU A 33 9.12 3.91 -6.68
N ALA A 34 10.41 3.56 -6.74
CA ALA A 34 10.94 2.33 -6.17
C ALA A 34 10.77 2.29 -4.64
N HIS A 35 11.11 3.38 -3.95
CA HIS A 35 10.90 3.50 -2.50
C HIS A 35 9.43 3.37 -2.12
N GLU A 36 8.51 3.93 -2.92
CA GLU A 36 7.09 3.86 -2.60
C GLU A 36 6.51 2.44 -2.83
N LYS A 37 7.00 1.73 -3.85
CA LYS A 37 6.68 0.31 -4.08
C LYS A 37 7.15 -0.57 -2.91
N GLU A 38 8.35 -0.34 -2.38
CA GLU A 38 8.85 -1.04 -1.21
C GLU A 38 8.00 -0.77 0.04
N LYS A 39 7.61 0.50 0.28
CA LYS A 39 6.69 0.83 1.39
C LYS A 39 5.34 0.13 1.27
N LEU A 40 4.80 0.05 0.04
CA LEU A 40 3.56 -0.67 -0.20
C LEU A 40 3.72 -2.16 0.14
N GLU A 41 4.78 -2.79 -0.33
CA GLU A 41 5.06 -4.20 -0.03
C GLU A 41 5.19 -4.46 1.48
N ILE A 42 5.88 -3.59 2.21
CA ILE A 42 5.98 -3.68 3.67
C ILE A 42 4.60 -3.53 4.33
N ALA A 43 3.78 -2.58 3.86
CA ALA A 43 2.44 -2.35 4.39
C ALA A 43 1.50 -3.55 4.11
N GLU A 44 1.59 -4.15 2.92
CA GLU A 44 0.82 -5.34 2.53
C GLU A 44 1.25 -6.55 3.37
N ARG A 45 2.56 -6.81 3.51
CA ARG A 45 3.09 -7.87 4.39
C ARG A 45 2.68 -7.68 5.86
N GLN A 46 2.56 -6.45 6.35
CA GLN A 46 2.09 -6.18 7.71
C GLN A 46 0.58 -6.40 7.87
N ALA A 47 -0.21 -6.06 6.85
CA ALA A 47 -1.64 -6.33 6.82
C ALA A 47 -1.92 -7.84 6.83
N ASP A 48 -1.13 -8.64 6.09
CA ASP A 48 -1.25 -10.10 6.05
C ASP A 48 -0.82 -10.78 7.36
N LYS A 49 0.15 -10.20 8.09
CA LYS A 49 0.63 -10.72 9.37
C LYS A 49 -0.27 -10.39 10.56
N ASN A 50 -1.21 -9.48 10.38
CA ASN A 50 -2.20 -9.14 11.40
C ASN A 50 -3.61 -9.35 10.82
N PRO A 51 -4.03 -10.61 10.57
CA PRO A 51 -5.43 -10.88 10.32
C PRO A 51 -6.15 -10.57 11.64
N LYS A 52 -6.73 -9.38 11.70
CA LYS A 52 -7.61 -8.95 12.79
C LYS A 52 -8.53 -10.15 13.12
N PRO A 53 -8.56 -10.64 14.38
CA PRO A 53 -9.41 -11.77 14.71
C PRO A 53 -10.84 -11.38 14.40
N VAL A 54 -11.42 -12.09 13.45
CA VAL A 54 -12.86 -12.03 13.14
C VAL A 54 -13.56 -12.43 14.45
N ALA A 55 -14.21 -11.47 15.11
CA ALA A 55 -15.03 -11.72 16.28
C ALA A 55 -16.49 -11.33 15.97
N PRO A 56 -17.51 -11.96 16.60
CA PRO A 56 -17.56 -13.25 17.30
C PRO A 56 -18.52 -14.24 16.62
N SER A 57 -18.24 -15.54 16.78
CA SER A 57 -19.21 -16.59 16.47
C SER A 57 -20.49 -16.38 17.28
N LYS A 58 -21.61 -16.34 16.56
CA LYS A 58 -22.97 -16.48 17.05
C LYS A 58 -23.18 -17.93 17.48
N ALA A 59 -23.23 -18.20 18.77
CA ALA A 59 -23.76 -19.38 19.48
C ALA A 59 -23.49 -19.09 20.97
N ASP A 60 -24.42 -19.14 21.91
CA ASP A 60 -25.42 -20.16 22.14
C ASP A 60 -26.73 -19.58 22.71
N ASP A 61 -27.82 -20.26 22.35
CA ASP A 61 -29.15 -20.22 22.94
C ASP A 61 -29.13 -20.29 24.49
N PRO A 62 -29.97 -19.51 25.20
CA PRO A 62 -30.32 -19.84 26.57
C PRO A 62 -31.38 -20.95 26.55
N ALA A 63 -30.97 -22.16 26.94
CA ALA A 63 -31.89 -23.25 27.22
C ALA A 63 -32.84 -22.89 28.37
N ALA A 64 -34.06 -23.41 28.25
CA ALA A 64 -35.26 -23.21 29.07
C ALA A 64 -35.13 -23.64 30.54
#